data_AF-A0A448ZZL7-F1
#
_entry.id   AF-A0A448ZZL7-F1
#
_cell.length_a   1.000
_cell.length_b   1.000
_cell.length_c   1.000
_cell.angle_alpha   90.00
_cell.angle_beta   90.00
_cell.angle_gamma   90.00
#
_symmetry.space_group_name_H-M   'P 1'
#
loop_
_entity.id
_entity.type
_entity.pdbx_description
1 polymer ?
#
loop_
_entity_poly.entity_id
_entity_poly.type
_entity_poly.pdbx_seq_one_letter_code
_entity_poly.pdbx_strand_id
1 'polypeptide(L)'
;MNTKNRELKILKKTNAQSVWFWTLVLCMVIVVDAFFAYFGIVFKTKFDGYKVLGNDIALSIVCGFMVGLITLILAFVFLQIFKKAVIKDFFSYYCYINSLRNAHALLLIKDQRLLDIYKKNEAMTKKEYMELLAKMLNYSTSSIEYKNLVKNVDDDFRKHSYNEIEPKNIIRLGFLKTFVFNFLIPLIIILALIPFPILYQKDIVTKSSELPALSRLIIIVIMTIFVLNVSIFAYEIDATKKIWNNESFNNYFFFSFNTFSYKYLNSSFIRSE
;
A
#
# COMPACT_ATOMS: atom_id res chain seq x y z
N MET A 1 21.60 -13.54 -17.26
CA MET A 1 20.34 -12.95 -16.76
C MET A 1 19.23 -13.29 -17.75
N ASN A 2 18.21 -14.04 -17.33
CA ASN A 2 17.18 -14.59 -18.21
C ASN A 2 16.42 -13.46 -18.95
N THR A 3 16.23 -13.55 -20.28
CA THR A 3 15.67 -12.47 -21.14
C THR A 3 14.35 -11.92 -20.60
N LYS A 4 13.50 -12.83 -20.12
CA LYS A 4 12.24 -12.53 -19.42
C LYS A 4 12.39 -11.58 -18.22
N ASN A 5 13.41 -11.77 -17.38
CA ASN A 5 13.63 -10.91 -16.22
C ASN A 5 14.06 -9.50 -16.62
N ARG A 6 14.78 -9.38 -17.76
CA ARG A 6 15.14 -8.08 -18.33
C ARG A 6 13.91 -7.35 -18.85
N GLU A 7 13.06 -8.04 -19.60
CA GLU A 7 11.81 -7.50 -20.14
C GLU A 7 10.86 -7.04 -19.03
N LEU A 8 10.64 -7.88 -18.02
CA LEU A 8 9.83 -7.51 -16.85
C LEU A 8 10.42 -6.30 -16.09
N LYS A 9 11.75 -6.17 -16.01
CA LYS A 9 12.39 -5.00 -15.38
C LYS A 9 12.11 -3.72 -16.16
N ILE A 10 12.12 -3.77 -17.49
CA ILE A 10 11.78 -2.63 -18.37
C ILE A 10 10.31 -2.25 -18.20
N LEU A 11 9.41 -3.23 -18.23
CA LEU A 11 7.96 -3.02 -18.09
C LEU A 11 7.58 -2.42 -16.73
N LYS A 12 8.25 -2.84 -15.65
CA LYS A 12 8.02 -2.29 -14.31
C LYS A 12 8.61 -0.88 -14.12
N LYS A 13 9.64 -0.51 -14.88
CA LYS A 13 10.29 0.80 -14.70
C LYS A 13 9.34 1.88 -15.21
N THR A 14 8.85 2.74 -14.32
CA THR A 14 8.05 3.91 -14.69
C THR A 14 8.94 4.92 -15.43
N ASN A 15 8.35 5.77 -16.29
CA ASN A 15 9.11 6.81 -16.98
C ASN A 15 9.84 7.72 -15.96
N ALA A 16 11.14 7.95 -16.14
CA ALA A 16 11.98 8.65 -15.15
C ALA A 16 11.54 10.11 -14.93
N GLN A 17 11.13 10.79 -16.00
CA GLN A 17 10.66 12.18 -15.95
C GLN A 17 9.37 12.32 -15.13
N SER A 18 8.47 11.32 -15.19
CA SER A 18 7.23 11.37 -14.42
C SER A 18 7.42 11.03 -12.95
N VAL A 19 8.51 10.35 -12.56
CA VAL A 19 8.73 9.91 -11.16
C VAL A 19 9.46 10.96 -10.32
N TRP A 20 10.41 11.71 -10.90
CA TRP A 20 11.27 12.63 -10.15
C TRP A 20 10.49 13.70 -9.37
N PHE A 21 9.48 14.30 -10.00
CA PHE A 21 8.60 15.27 -9.33
C PHE A 21 7.91 14.66 -8.11
N TRP A 22 7.34 13.46 -8.26
CA TRP A 22 6.67 12.78 -7.15
C TRP A 22 7.64 12.33 -6.07
N THR A 23 8.87 11.95 -6.41
CA THR A 23 9.92 11.68 -5.43
C THR A 23 10.23 12.92 -4.59
N LEU A 24 10.38 14.09 -5.21
CA LEU A 24 10.58 15.36 -4.49
C LEU A 24 9.40 15.70 -3.58
N VAL A 25 8.16 15.54 -4.07
CA VAL A 25 6.95 15.74 -3.27
C VAL A 25 6.94 14.80 -2.06
N LEU A 26 7.27 13.51 -2.23
CA LEU A 26 7.36 12.55 -1.12
C LEU A 26 8.42 12.95 -0.09
N CYS A 27 9.59 13.43 -0.55
CA CYS A 27 10.62 13.95 0.36
C CYS A 27 10.12 15.16 1.16
N MET A 28 9.43 16.11 0.52
CA MET A 28 8.84 17.25 1.24
C MET A 28 7.80 16.80 2.25
N VAL A 29 6.92 15.87 1.89
CA VAL A 29 5.89 15.32 2.79
C VAL A 29 6.54 14.68 4.02
N ILE A 30 7.62 13.90 3.85
CA ILE A 30 8.36 13.30 4.97
C ILE A 30 8.97 14.37 5.89
N VAL A 31 9.52 15.45 5.33
CA VAL A 31 10.07 16.56 6.12
C VAL A 31 8.96 17.27 6.90
N VAL A 32 7.81 17.52 6.27
CA VAL A 32 6.64 18.12 6.94
C VAL A 32 6.12 17.21 8.06
N ASP A 33 6.06 15.90 7.82
CA ASP A 33 5.63 14.91 8.81
C ASP A 33 6.56 14.88 10.03
N ALA A 34 7.88 14.83 9.79
CA ALA A 34 8.89 14.92 10.84
C ALA A 34 8.82 16.24 11.60
N PHE A 35 8.52 17.35 10.92
CA PHE A 35 8.32 18.65 11.55
C PHE A 35 7.08 18.67 12.46
N PHE A 36 5.96 18.08 12.04
CA PHE A 36 4.77 17.95 12.89
C PHE A 36 5.02 17.09 14.12
N ALA A 37 5.72 15.97 13.97
CA ALA A 37 6.13 15.13 15.09
C ALA A 37 7.04 15.91 16.06
N TYR A 38 8.04 16.63 15.54
CA TYR A 38 8.92 17.47 16.33
C TYR A 38 8.16 18.57 17.08
N PHE A 39 7.22 19.25 16.41
CA PHE A 39 6.39 20.26 17.02
C PHE A 39 5.57 19.69 18.18
N GLY A 40 4.93 18.53 18.01
CA GLY A 40 4.17 17.86 19.09
C GLY A 40 5.04 17.44 20.29
N ILE A 41 6.33 17.22 20.10
CA ILE A 41 7.27 16.87 21.17
C ILE A 41 7.72 18.12 21.95
N VAL A 42 8.13 19.16 21.22
CA VAL A 42 8.81 20.33 21.80
C VAL A 42 7.85 21.42 22.26
N PHE A 43 6.67 21.54 21.63
CA PHE A 43 5.73 22.60 21.98
C PHE A 43 5.18 22.39 23.39
N LYS A 44 5.34 23.42 24.24
CA LYS A 44 4.86 23.43 25.62
C LYS A 44 3.68 24.38 25.74
N THR A 45 2.64 23.95 26.42
CA THR A 45 1.49 24.81 26.69
C THR A 45 1.79 25.77 27.86
N LYS A 46 1.46 27.07 27.70
CA LYS A 46 1.66 28.11 28.73
C LYS A 46 0.47 28.22 29.69
N PHE A 47 -0.10 27.10 30.12
CA PHE A 47 -1.20 27.11 31.11
C PHE A 47 -0.65 26.80 32.50
N ASP A 48 -1.44 27.05 33.55
CA ASP A 48 -1.08 26.72 34.94
C ASP A 48 -1.82 25.46 35.45
N GLY A 49 -1.12 24.64 36.23
CA GLY A 49 -1.69 23.52 37.02
C GLY A 49 -2.08 22.26 36.22
N TYR A 50 -3.03 21.46 36.74
CA TYR A 50 -3.48 20.18 36.13
C TYR A 50 -4.01 20.31 34.69
N LYS A 51 -4.39 21.53 34.28
CA LYS A 51 -4.80 21.84 32.90
C LYS A 51 -3.64 21.67 31.91
N VAL A 52 -2.39 21.79 32.35
CA VAL A 52 -1.17 21.61 31.52
C VAL A 52 -1.03 20.17 31.06
N LEU A 53 -1.18 19.20 31.98
CA LEU A 53 -1.01 17.79 31.65
C LEU A 53 -2.07 17.29 30.66
N GLY A 54 -3.35 17.61 30.92
CA GLY A 54 -4.44 17.24 30.03
C GLY A 54 -4.30 17.85 28.64
N ASN A 55 -3.89 19.13 28.56
CA ASN A 55 -3.66 19.81 27.29
C ASN A 55 -2.45 19.25 26.54
N ASP A 56 -1.36 18.92 27.22
CA ASP A 56 -0.17 18.33 26.59
C ASP A 56 -0.47 16.93 26.01
N ILE A 57 -1.27 16.12 26.72
CA ILE A 57 -1.76 14.82 26.23
C ILE A 57 -2.66 15.04 25.00
N ALA A 58 -3.63 15.95 25.09
CA ALA A 58 -4.55 16.24 23.99
C ALA A 58 -3.80 16.74 22.74
N LEU A 59 -2.85 17.66 22.91
CA LEU A 59 -2.01 18.16 21.82
C LEU A 59 -1.19 17.03 21.20
N SER A 60 -0.56 16.18 22.02
CA SER A 60 0.21 15.02 21.54
C SER A 60 -0.67 14.05 20.76
N ILE A 61 -1.92 13.85 21.18
CA ILE A 61 -2.90 13.02 20.47
C ILE A 61 -3.25 13.62 19.11
N VAL A 62 -3.55 14.94 19.06
CA VAL A 62 -3.86 15.63 17.81
C VAL A 62 -2.68 15.61 16.85
N CYS A 63 -1.46 15.87 17.34
CA CYS A 63 -0.24 15.77 16.54
C CYS A 63 -0.03 14.34 16.02
N GLY A 64 -0.17 13.32 16.87
CA GLY A 64 -0.08 11.92 16.47
C GLY A 64 -1.14 11.50 15.46
N PHE A 65 -2.34 12.07 15.54
CA PHE A 65 -3.38 11.84 14.54
C PHE A 65 -3.00 12.42 13.18
N MET A 66 -2.48 13.65 13.14
CA MET A 66 -2.01 14.29 11.91
C MET A 66 -0.84 13.54 11.27
N VAL A 67 0.16 13.14 12.08
CA VAL A 67 1.29 12.30 11.64
C VAL A 67 0.78 10.96 11.09
N GLY A 68 -0.18 10.34 11.79
CA GLY A 68 -0.82 9.11 11.35
C GLY A 68 -1.50 9.22 9.98
N LEU A 69 -2.22 10.32 9.71
CA LEU A 69 -2.85 10.56 8.41
C LEU A 69 -1.83 10.78 7.29
N ILE A 70 -0.76 11.54 7.54
CA ILE A 70 0.29 11.74 6.54
C ILE A 70 1.01 10.42 6.25
N THR A 71 1.35 9.66 7.29
CA THR A 71 1.96 8.34 7.18
C THR A 71 1.05 7.36 6.44
N LEU A 72 -0.28 7.47 6.59
CA LEU A 72 -1.23 6.63 5.85
C LEU A 72 -1.11 6.82 4.33
N ILE A 73 -1.02 8.08 3.88
CA ILE A 73 -0.82 8.39 2.46
C ILE A 73 0.48 7.76 1.95
N LEU A 74 1.58 7.90 2.73
CA LEU A 74 2.85 7.26 2.40
C LEU A 74 2.72 5.74 2.33
N ALA A 75 1.99 5.10 3.25
CA ALA A 75 1.79 3.66 3.27
C ALA A 75 1.14 3.15 1.98
N PHE A 76 0.14 3.85 1.44
CA PHE A 76 -0.47 3.49 0.14
C PHE A 76 0.50 3.66 -1.04
N VAL A 77 1.33 4.71 -1.03
CA VAL A 77 2.37 4.91 -2.06
C VAL A 77 3.40 3.78 -1.99
N PHE A 78 3.90 3.45 -0.81
CA PHE A 78 4.88 2.38 -0.63
C PHE A 78 4.29 1.01 -0.97
N LEU A 79 3.01 0.76 -0.65
CA LEU A 79 2.32 -0.46 -1.06
C LEU A 79 2.38 -0.65 -2.57
N GLN A 80 2.08 0.40 -3.35
CA GLN A 80 2.13 0.35 -4.81
C GLN A 80 3.54 0.05 -5.33
N ILE A 81 4.56 0.72 -4.79
CA ILE A 81 5.96 0.52 -5.17
C ILE A 81 6.39 -0.93 -4.84
N PHE A 82 6.08 -1.40 -3.64
CA PHE A 82 6.43 -2.73 -3.17
C PHE A 82 5.74 -3.83 -4.00
N LYS A 83 4.44 -3.70 -4.24
CA LYS A 83 3.67 -4.65 -5.06
C LYS A 83 4.23 -4.73 -6.48
N LYS A 84 4.56 -3.58 -7.10
CA LYS A 84 5.19 -3.54 -8.42
C LYS A 84 6.56 -4.22 -8.43
N ALA A 85 7.36 -4.05 -7.38
CA ALA A 85 8.67 -4.67 -7.26
C ALA A 85 8.59 -6.20 -7.22
N VAL A 86 7.61 -6.76 -6.50
CA VAL A 86 7.49 -8.21 -6.24
C VAL A 86 6.87 -9.01 -7.40
N ILE A 87 6.32 -8.37 -8.44
CA ILE A 87 5.81 -9.06 -9.65
C ILE A 87 6.90 -9.99 -10.25
N LYS A 88 6.61 -11.27 -10.52
CA LYS A 88 7.65 -12.22 -11.01
C LYS A 88 7.42 -12.74 -12.43
N ASP A 89 6.23 -12.57 -12.97
CA ASP A 89 5.83 -13.11 -14.26
C ASP A 89 4.91 -12.15 -15.03
N PHE A 90 4.67 -12.45 -16.31
CA PHE A 90 3.85 -11.58 -17.17
C PHE A 90 2.37 -11.62 -16.78
N PHE A 91 1.88 -12.69 -16.17
CA PHE A 91 0.49 -12.76 -15.74
C PHE A 91 0.20 -11.89 -14.51
N SER A 92 1.12 -11.88 -13.55
CA SER A 92 1.09 -10.98 -12.40
C SER A 92 1.18 -9.52 -12.86
N TYR A 93 1.96 -9.24 -13.92
CA TYR A 93 2.01 -7.89 -14.50
C TYR A 93 0.69 -7.51 -15.20
N TYR A 94 0.05 -8.45 -15.90
CA TYR A 94 -1.30 -8.26 -16.45
C TYR A 94 -2.30 -7.90 -15.34
N CYS A 95 -2.35 -8.68 -14.27
CA CYS A 95 -3.29 -8.46 -13.17
C CYS A 95 -3.02 -7.13 -12.47
N TYR A 96 -1.74 -6.75 -12.31
CA TYR A 96 -1.36 -5.43 -11.81
C TYR A 96 -1.93 -4.33 -12.71
N ILE A 97 -1.68 -4.38 -14.03
CA ILE A 97 -2.17 -3.35 -14.95
C ILE A 97 -3.71 -3.28 -14.93
N ASN A 98 -4.38 -4.42 -14.96
CA ASN A 98 -5.85 -4.48 -14.94
C ASN A 98 -6.42 -3.91 -13.63
N SER A 99 -5.75 -4.15 -12.50
CA SER A 99 -6.15 -3.60 -11.20
C SER A 99 -6.08 -2.07 -11.16
N LEU A 100 -5.15 -1.45 -11.90
CA LEU A 100 -4.98 0.01 -11.96
C LEU A 100 -6.25 0.73 -12.44
N ARG A 101 -7.07 0.07 -13.25
CA ARG A 101 -8.34 0.58 -13.76
C ARG A 101 -9.30 0.96 -12.61
N ASN A 102 -9.49 0.01 -11.69
CA ASN A 102 -10.49 0.13 -10.63
C ASN A 102 -9.99 0.98 -9.46
N ALA A 103 -8.68 1.16 -9.34
CA ALA A 103 -8.05 1.87 -8.23
C ALA A 103 -7.33 3.16 -8.67
N HIS A 104 -7.64 3.70 -9.86
CA HIS A 104 -6.94 4.85 -10.43
C HIS A 104 -7.02 6.13 -9.57
N ALA A 105 -8.01 6.24 -8.69
CA ALA A 105 -8.15 7.34 -7.72
C ALA A 105 -7.17 7.21 -6.54
N LEU A 106 -6.73 5.99 -6.22
CA LEU A 106 -5.75 5.70 -5.16
C LEU A 106 -4.31 5.79 -5.66
N LEU A 107 -4.10 5.90 -6.97
CA LEU A 107 -2.79 6.03 -7.59
C LEU A 107 -2.35 7.50 -7.65
N LEU A 108 -1.42 7.86 -6.76
CA LEU A 108 -0.74 9.17 -6.81
C LEU A 108 0.17 9.30 -8.04
N ILE A 109 0.88 8.22 -8.39
CA ILE A 109 1.84 8.21 -9.49
C ILE A 109 1.28 7.38 -10.65
N LYS A 110 0.91 8.05 -11.74
CA LYS A 110 0.40 7.42 -12.97
C LYS A 110 1.51 7.28 -14.01
N ASP A 111 1.62 6.10 -14.63
CA ASP A 111 2.53 5.88 -15.76
C ASP A 111 1.87 6.38 -17.04
N GLN A 112 2.53 7.31 -17.74
CA GLN A 112 2.00 7.90 -18.98
C GLN A 112 1.72 6.85 -20.05
N ARG A 113 2.48 5.74 -20.08
CA ARG A 113 2.28 4.65 -21.06
C ARG A 113 1.00 3.84 -20.83
N LEU A 114 0.39 3.97 -19.65
CA LEU A 114 -0.82 3.24 -19.24
C LEU A 114 -2.04 4.17 -19.13
N LEU A 115 -1.96 5.39 -19.68
CA LEU A 115 -3.03 6.40 -19.55
C LEU A 115 -4.39 5.90 -20.02
N ASP A 116 -4.41 5.21 -21.16
CA ASP A 116 -5.63 4.67 -21.76
C ASP A 116 -6.28 3.59 -20.89
N ILE A 117 -5.47 2.88 -20.09
CA ILE A 117 -5.91 1.78 -19.24
C ILE A 117 -6.62 2.32 -17.99
N TYR A 118 -6.16 3.44 -17.44
CA TYR A 118 -6.83 4.07 -16.30
C TYR A 118 -8.28 4.50 -16.61
N LYS A 119 -8.62 4.69 -17.90
CA LYS A 119 -9.94 5.15 -18.35
C LYS A 119 -10.82 4.03 -18.91
N LYS A 120 -10.27 2.85 -19.17
CA LYS A 120 -11.03 1.72 -19.71
C LYS A 120 -11.98 1.20 -18.63
N ASN A 121 -13.16 0.67 -19.00
CA ASN A 121 -14.07 0.03 -18.03
C ASN A 121 -13.94 -1.50 -18.04
N GLU A 122 -13.52 -2.08 -19.16
CA GLU A 122 -13.42 -3.52 -19.37
C GLU A 122 -11.99 -4.05 -19.23
N ALA A 123 -11.88 -5.35 -18.93
CA ALA A 123 -10.60 -6.02 -18.77
C ALA A 123 -9.91 -6.15 -20.11
N MET A 124 -8.60 -5.99 -20.12
CA MET A 124 -7.84 -6.16 -21.36
C MET A 124 -7.91 -7.60 -21.81
N THR A 125 -8.10 -7.80 -23.11
CA THR A 125 -7.99 -9.13 -23.68
C THR A 125 -6.53 -9.52 -23.77
N LYS A 126 -6.24 -10.81 -23.95
CA LYS A 126 -4.85 -11.26 -24.04
C LYS A 126 -4.12 -10.60 -25.21
N LYS A 127 -4.82 -10.39 -26.33
CA LYS A 127 -4.29 -9.72 -27.52
C LYS A 127 -3.93 -8.27 -27.24
N GLU A 128 -4.85 -7.50 -26.63
CA GLU A 128 -4.60 -6.10 -26.25
C GLU A 128 -3.40 -5.99 -25.30
N TYR A 129 -3.29 -6.92 -24.36
CA TYR A 129 -2.15 -6.99 -23.45
C TYR A 129 -0.83 -7.25 -24.19
N MET A 130 -0.81 -8.17 -25.15
CA MET A 130 0.37 -8.46 -25.96
C MET A 130 0.81 -7.26 -26.79
N GLU A 131 -0.14 -6.55 -27.40
CA GLU A 131 0.12 -5.33 -28.17
C GLU A 131 0.71 -4.22 -27.30
N LEU A 132 0.17 -4.04 -26.08
CA LEU A 132 0.70 -3.11 -25.10
C LEU A 132 2.15 -3.46 -24.71
N LEU A 133 2.43 -4.73 -24.39
CA LEU A 133 3.77 -5.17 -24.03
C LEU A 133 4.77 -4.95 -25.17
N ALA A 134 4.40 -5.31 -26.40
CA ALA A 134 5.24 -5.13 -27.57
C ALA A 134 5.55 -3.65 -27.82
N LYS A 135 4.54 -2.77 -27.68
CA LYS A 135 4.73 -1.32 -27.76
C LYS A 135 5.67 -0.79 -26.68
N MET A 136 5.52 -1.24 -25.43
CA MET A 136 6.39 -0.81 -24.33
C MET A 136 7.84 -1.30 -24.46
N LEU A 137 8.06 -2.43 -25.14
CA LEU A 137 9.38 -3.01 -25.39
C LEU A 137 9.97 -2.62 -26.76
N ASN A 138 9.24 -1.87 -27.58
CA ASN A 138 9.58 -1.52 -28.96
C ASN A 138 9.86 -2.74 -29.86
N TYR A 139 9.05 -3.79 -29.72
CA TYR A 139 9.15 -4.99 -30.55
C TYR A 139 8.22 -4.91 -31.78
N SER A 140 8.75 -5.29 -32.94
CA SER A 140 7.95 -5.51 -34.15
C SER A 140 7.23 -6.85 -34.06
N THR A 141 5.99 -6.93 -34.57
CA THR A 141 5.22 -8.19 -34.63
C THR A 141 5.90 -9.28 -35.47
N SER A 142 6.80 -8.90 -36.39
CA SER A 142 7.58 -9.83 -37.21
C SER A 142 8.85 -10.36 -36.52
N SER A 143 9.24 -9.79 -35.37
CA SER A 143 10.54 -10.05 -34.76
C SER A 143 10.57 -11.37 -33.96
N ILE A 144 11.77 -11.93 -33.79
CA ILE A 144 11.97 -13.15 -33.00
C ILE A 144 11.67 -12.87 -31.51
N GLU A 145 11.99 -11.68 -31.05
CA GLU A 145 11.70 -11.19 -29.70
C GLU A 145 10.20 -11.18 -29.42
N TYR A 146 9.38 -10.72 -30.38
CA TYR A 146 7.92 -10.76 -30.24
C TYR A 146 7.40 -12.19 -30.13
N LYS A 147 7.87 -13.12 -30.98
CA LYS A 147 7.49 -14.54 -30.89
C LYS A 147 7.86 -15.15 -29.54
N ASN A 148 9.04 -14.82 -29.02
CA ASN A 148 9.48 -15.26 -27.69
C ASN A 148 8.64 -14.65 -26.56
N LEU A 149 8.25 -13.38 -26.69
CA LEU A 149 7.36 -12.71 -25.75
C LEU A 149 6.00 -13.40 -25.70
N VAL A 150 5.38 -13.68 -26.85
CA VAL A 150 4.11 -14.41 -26.96
C VAL A 150 4.19 -15.74 -26.21
N LYS A 151 5.22 -16.54 -26.52
CA LYS A 151 5.43 -17.82 -25.85
C LYS A 151 5.56 -17.68 -24.32
N ASN A 152 6.38 -16.73 -23.86
CA ASN A 152 6.58 -16.51 -22.43
C ASN A 152 5.29 -16.07 -21.71
N VAL A 153 4.48 -15.23 -22.36
CA VAL A 153 3.19 -14.79 -21.83
C VAL A 153 2.21 -15.96 -21.79
N ASP A 154 2.14 -16.76 -22.85
CA ASP A 154 1.30 -17.95 -22.89
C ASP A 154 1.65 -18.95 -21.79
N ASP A 155 2.94 -19.24 -21.61
CA ASP A 155 3.44 -20.14 -20.58
C ASP A 155 3.10 -19.65 -19.17
N ASP A 156 3.19 -18.34 -18.92
CA ASP A 156 2.82 -17.78 -17.63
C ASP A 156 1.31 -17.77 -17.40
N PHE A 157 0.50 -17.45 -18.41
CA PHE A 157 -0.96 -17.52 -18.30
C PHE A 157 -1.43 -18.95 -18.00
N ARG A 158 -0.82 -19.96 -18.64
CA ARG A 158 -1.14 -21.37 -18.40
C ARG A 158 -0.84 -21.80 -16.96
N LYS A 159 0.29 -21.37 -16.38
CA LYS A 159 0.63 -21.69 -14.97
C LYS A 159 -0.43 -21.25 -13.98
N HIS A 160 -1.15 -20.17 -14.29
CA HIS A 160 -2.17 -19.59 -13.43
C HIS A 160 -3.61 -19.97 -13.83
N SER A 161 -3.79 -20.80 -14.87
CA SER A 161 -5.13 -21.12 -15.40
C SER A 161 -5.95 -22.10 -14.53
N TYR A 162 -5.29 -22.91 -13.71
CA TYR A 162 -5.93 -23.98 -12.93
C TYR A 162 -6.15 -23.63 -11.45
N ASN A 163 -5.82 -22.41 -11.02
CA ASN A 163 -5.97 -22.00 -9.62
C ASN A 163 -7.39 -21.51 -9.36
N GLU A 164 -8.39 -22.40 -9.37
CA GLU A 164 -9.74 -22.01 -8.99
C GLU A 164 -9.79 -21.51 -7.55
N ILE A 165 -10.41 -20.35 -7.40
CA ILE A 165 -10.59 -19.69 -6.12
C ILE A 165 -11.98 -20.03 -5.62
N GLU A 166 -12.08 -20.42 -4.36
CA GLU A 166 -13.34 -20.38 -3.62
C GLU A 166 -13.47 -19.01 -2.94
N PRO A 167 -14.30 -18.08 -3.44
CA PRO A 167 -14.34 -16.71 -2.92
C PRO A 167 -14.67 -16.67 -1.43
N LYS A 168 -15.52 -17.59 -0.94
CA LYS A 168 -15.88 -17.71 0.48
C LYS A 168 -14.66 -17.94 1.37
N ASN A 169 -13.76 -18.84 0.97
CA ASN A 169 -12.56 -19.15 1.76
C ASN A 169 -11.58 -17.97 1.73
N ILE A 170 -11.42 -17.32 0.58
CA ILE A 170 -10.56 -16.14 0.46
C ILE A 170 -11.08 -14.99 1.30
N ILE A 171 -12.39 -14.71 1.26
CA ILE A 171 -13.02 -13.68 2.08
C ILE A 171 -12.76 -13.97 3.55
N ARG A 172 -13.02 -15.20 4.01
CA ARG A 172 -12.78 -15.59 5.41
C ARG A 172 -11.32 -15.42 5.83
N LEU A 173 -10.38 -15.88 5.01
CA LEU A 173 -8.94 -15.73 5.28
C LEU A 173 -8.50 -14.27 5.24
N GLY A 174 -9.02 -13.48 4.31
CA GLY A 174 -8.76 -12.04 4.20
C GLY A 174 -9.23 -11.28 5.44
N PHE A 175 -10.46 -11.57 5.91
CA PHE A 175 -10.98 -11.05 7.17
C PHE A 175 -10.11 -11.45 8.36
N LEU A 176 -9.76 -12.74 8.48
CA LEU A 176 -8.95 -13.22 9.60
C LEU A 176 -7.57 -12.54 9.63
N LYS A 177 -6.89 -12.47 8.49
CA LYS A 177 -5.58 -11.79 8.38
C LYS A 177 -5.70 -10.31 8.72
N THR A 178 -6.70 -9.63 8.18
CA THR A 178 -6.95 -8.21 8.45
C THR A 178 -7.21 -7.97 9.94
N PHE A 179 -8.02 -8.82 10.58
CA PHE A 179 -8.27 -8.73 12.01
C PHE A 179 -7.01 -8.98 12.85
N VAL A 180 -6.21 -9.99 12.50
CA VAL A 180 -4.98 -10.28 13.25
C VAL A 180 -3.93 -9.19 13.06
N PHE A 181 -3.62 -8.82 11.82
CA PHE A 181 -2.51 -7.91 11.51
C PHE A 181 -2.83 -6.43 11.72
N ASN A 182 -4.07 -6.00 11.51
CA ASN A 182 -4.43 -4.58 11.61
C ASN A 182 -5.27 -4.24 12.85
N PHE A 183 -5.69 -5.23 13.64
CA PHE A 183 -6.43 -4.97 14.87
C PHE A 183 -5.76 -5.60 16.09
N LEU A 184 -5.63 -6.93 16.12
CA LEU A 184 -5.12 -7.64 17.30
C LEU A 184 -3.66 -7.30 17.64
N ILE A 185 -2.74 -7.44 16.68
CA ILE A 185 -1.31 -7.17 16.89
C ILE A 185 -1.07 -5.69 17.25
N PRO A 186 -1.63 -4.70 16.52
CA PRO A 186 -1.49 -3.29 16.87
C PRO A 186 -2.05 -2.96 18.25
N LEU A 187 -3.17 -3.55 18.64
CA LEU A 187 -3.76 -3.36 19.96
C LEU A 187 -2.80 -3.84 21.06
N ILE A 188 -2.19 -5.02 20.89
CA ILE A 188 -1.18 -5.53 21.84
C ILE A 188 0.01 -4.58 21.95
N ILE A 189 0.50 -4.06 20.82
CA ILE A 189 1.60 -3.09 20.80
C ILE A 189 1.21 -1.80 21.54
N ILE A 190 0.01 -1.26 21.26
CA ILE A 190 -0.50 -0.06 21.94
C ILE A 190 -0.61 -0.30 23.45
N LEU A 191 -1.21 -1.42 23.87
CA LEU A 191 -1.33 -1.79 25.29
C LEU A 191 0.03 -1.94 25.96
N ALA A 192 1.03 -2.47 25.27
CA ALA A 192 2.40 -2.55 25.78
C ALA A 192 3.08 -1.17 25.89
N LEU A 193 2.71 -0.20 25.05
CA LEU A 193 3.29 1.14 25.06
C LEU A 193 2.67 2.09 26.09
N ILE A 194 1.39 1.89 26.48
CA ILE A 194 0.67 2.76 27.44
C ILE A 194 1.36 2.92 28.80
N PRO A 195 1.98 1.89 29.42
CA PRO A 195 2.61 2.04 30.73
C PRO A 195 3.84 2.96 30.72
N PHE A 196 4.55 3.07 29.60
CA PHE A 196 5.81 3.83 29.53
C PHE A 196 5.63 5.32 29.84
N PRO A 197 4.66 6.05 29.23
CA PRO A 197 4.38 7.44 29.60
C PRO A 197 4.10 7.63 31.11
N ILE A 198 3.43 6.66 31.74
CA ILE A 198 3.04 6.71 33.16
C ILE A 198 4.25 6.45 34.07
N LEU A 199 5.08 5.46 33.73
CA LEU A 199 6.28 5.12 34.49
C LEU A 199 7.32 6.25 34.45
N TYR A 200 7.56 6.84 33.27
CA TYR A 200 8.47 7.98 33.13
C TYR A 200 7.95 9.26 33.80
N GLN A 201 6.64 9.35 34.06
CA GLN A 201 6.07 10.46 34.79
C GLN A 201 6.26 10.33 36.31
N LYS A 202 6.25 9.11 36.87
CA LYS A 202 6.34 8.86 38.32
C LYS A 202 7.57 9.49 38.97
N ASP A 203 8.70 9.56 38.27
CA ASP A 203 9.94 10.20 38.76
C ASP A 203 9.90 11.74 38.69
N ILE A 204 8.91 12.32 38.00
CA ILE A 204 8.83 13.75 37.66
C ILE A 204 7.66 14.45 38.38
N VAL A 205 6.64 13.72 38.87
CA VAL A 205 5.50 14.26 39.64
C VAL A 205 5.95 15.09 40.86
N THR A 206 7.16 14.87 41.37
CA THR A 206 7.74 15.64 42.47
C THR A 206 8.37 16.99 42.06
N LYS A 207 8.53 17.32 40.77
CA LYS A 207 9.25 18.55 40.32
C LYS A 207 8.64 19.33 39.15
N SER A 208 7.80 18.76 38.28
CA SER A 208 7.15 19.54 37.22
C SER A 208 5.78 18.99 36.81
N SER A 209 4.83 19.89 36.54
CA SER A 209 3.48 19.58 36.04
C SER A 209 3.41 19.32 34.53
N GLU A 210 4.56 19.26 33.85
CA GLU A 210 4.67 19.14 32.40
C GLU A 210 4.91 17.68 31.96
N LEU A 211 4.34 17.30 30.82
CA LEU A 211 4.59 15.97 30.26
C LEU A 211 6.01 15.92 29.64
N PRO A 212 6.85 14.92 29.96
CA PRO A 212 8.18 14.78 29.36
C PRO A 212 8.12 14.59 27.85
N ALA A 213 9.14 15.09 27.13
CA ALA A 213 9.27 14.96 25.68
C ALA A 213 9.18 13.49 25.20
N LEU A 214 9.79 12.56 25.94
CA LEU A 214 9.73 11.13 25.62
C LEU A 214 8.31 10.57 25.74
N SER A 215 7.55 10.96 26.77
CA SER A 215 6.15 10.57 26.93
C SER A 215 5.27 11.13 25.82
N ARG A 216 5.50 12.39 25.40
CA ARG A 216 4.82 12.99 24.22
C ARG A 216 5.10 12.22 22.94
N LEU A 217 6.37 11.88 22.69
CA LEU A 217 6.77 11.06 21.54
C LEU A 217 6.06 9.70 21.55
N ILE A 218 6.00 9.02 22.70
CA ILE A 218 5.33 7.72 22.80
C ILE A 218 3.82 7.85 22.52
N ILE A 219 3.15 8.90 23.03
CA ILE A 219 1.74 9.16 22.72
C ILE A 219 1.54 9.40 21.21
N ILE A 220 2.40 10.21 20.58
CA ILE A 220 2.37 10.45 19.14
C ILE A 220 2.52 9.14 18.36
N VAL A 221 3.46 8.27 18.76
CA VAL A 221 3.68 6.96 18.14
C VAL A 221 2.46 6.04 18.32
N ILE A 222 1.89 5.96 19.53
CA ILE A 222 0.67 5.19 19.81
C ILE A 222 -0.47 5.64 18.88
N MET A 223 -0.69 6.95 18.78
CA MET A 223 -1.76 7.50 17.94
C MET A 223 -1.50 7.29 16.45
N THR A 224 -0.24 7.39 16.01
CA THR A 224 0.16 7.10 14.63
C THR A 224 -0.15 5.63 14.29
N ILE A 225 0.26 4.69 15.15
CA ILE A 225 -0.03 3.26 15.00
C ILE A 225 -1.55 3.04 14.95
N PHE A 226 -2.30 3.65 15.87
CA PHE A 226 -3.75 3.51 15.92
C PHE A 226 -4.42 3.98 14.62
N VAL A 227 -4.12 5.20 14.16
CA VAL A 227 -4.72 5.78 12.94
C VAL A 227 -4.40 4.94 11.70
N LEU A 228 -3.14 4.53 11.53
CA LEU A 228 -2.73 3.68 10.42
C LEU A 228 -3.52 2.37 10.40
N ASN A 229 -3.56 1.69 11.53
CA ASN A 229 -4.15 0.36 11.61
C ASN A 229 -5.67 0.38 11.46
N VAL A 230 -6.37 1.33 12.09
CA VAL A 230 -7.82 1.51 11.90
C VAL A 230 -8.15 1.83 10.44
N SER A 231 -7.37 2.70 9.81
CA SER A 231 -7.62 3.10 8.41
C SER A 231 -7.38 1.94 7.44
N ILE A 232 -6.27 1.21 7.59
CA ILE A 232 -5.97 0.03 6.77
C ILE A 232 -6.99 -1.07 7.05
N PHE A 233 -7.40 -1.28 8.30
CA PHE A 233 -8.45 -2.25 8.66
C PHE A 233 -9.78 -1.94 7.97
N ALA A 234 -10.25 -0.69 8.03
CA ALA A 234 -11.48 -0.27 7.36
C ALA A 234 -11.40 -0.47 5.84
N TYR A 235 -10.29 -0.07 5.23
CA TYR A 235 -10.01 -0.27 3.81
C TYR A 235 -10.04 -1.75 3.39
N GLU A 236 -9.31 -2.61 4.10
CA GLU A 236 -9.23 -4.04 3.80
C GLU A 236 -10.59 -4.74 3.99
N ILE A 237 -11.39 -4.33 4.97
CA ILE A 237 -12.75 -4.89 5.15
C ILE A 237 -13.65 -4.52 3.98
N ASP A 238 -13.70 -3.23 3.61
CA ASP A 238 -14.53 -2.77 2.49
C ASP A 238 -14.11 -3.48 1.19
N ALA A 239 -12.82 -3.58 0.95
CA ALA A 239 -12.28 -4.16 -0.26
C ALA A 239 -12.44 -5.70 -0.29
N THR A 240 -12.29 -6.40 0.84
CA THR A 240 -12.53 -7.85 0.93
C THR A 240 -14.00 -8.20 0.67
N LYS A 241 -14.96 -7.35 1.11
CA LYS A 241 -16.39 -7.53 0.82
C LYS A 241 -16.74 -7.44 -0.67
N LYS A 242 -15.90 -6.76 -1.46
CA LYS A 242 -16.10 -6.58 -2.91
C LYS A 242 -15.55 -7.74 -3.74
N ILE A 243 -15.00 -8.79 -3.12
CA ILE A 243 -14.53 -9.99 -3.83
C ILE A 243 -15.72 -10.92 -4.09
N TRP A 244 -16.11 -11.10 -5.36
CA TRP A 244 -17.18 -12.03 -5.76
C TRP A 244 -16.75 -13.05 -6.81
N ASN A 245 -15.71 -12.76 -7.59
CA ASN A 245 -15.17 -13.61 -8.66
C ASN A 245 -13.64 -13.47 -8.80
N ASN A 246 -13.03 -14.26 -9.69
CA ASN A 246 -11.59 -14.24 -9.97
C ASN A 246 -11.07 -12.86 -10.42
N GLU A 247 -11.85 -12.11 -11.21
CA GLU A 247 -11.46 -10.77 -11.66
C GLU A 247 -11.38 -9.79 -10.48
N SER A 248 -12.44 -9.71 -9.67
CA SER A 248 -12.49 -8.86 -8.47
C SER A 248 -11.39 -9.24 -7.47
N PHE A 249 -11.09 -10.53 -7.31
CA PHE A 249 -9.97 -11.00 -6.50
C PHE A 249 -8.63 -10.53 -7.04
N ASN A 250 -8.36 -10.75 -8.34
CA ASN A 250 -7.10 -10.34 -8.97
C ASN A 250 -6.91 -8.81 -8.90
N ASN A 251 -8.00 -8.05 -9.03
CA ASN A 251 -7.97 -6.60 -8.92
C ASN A 251 -7.69 -6.15 -7.47
N TYR A 252 -8.31 -6.78 -6.48
CA TYR A 252 -8.09 -6.47 -5.07
C TYR A 252 -6.67 -6.83 -4.59
N PHE A 253 -6.14 -7.95 -5.07
CA PHE A 253 -4.86 -8.52 -4.66
C PHE A 253 -3.70 -7.52 -4.68
N PHE A 254 -3.62 -6.68 -5.72
CA PHE A 254 -2.52 -5.73 -5.91
C PHE A 254 -2.60 -4.51 -4.98
N PHE A 255 -3.76 -4.25 -4.38
CA PHE A 255 -3.96 -3.13 -3.47
C PHE A 255 -4.26 -3.55 -2.03
N SER A 256 -4.17 -4.84 -1.70
CA SER A 256 -4.29 -5.32 -0.33
C SER A 256 -2.94 -5.29 0.41
N PHE A 257 -2.93 -4.76 1.63
CA PHE A 257 -1.81 -4.77 2.57
C PHE A 257 -1.53 -6.18 3.12
N ASN A 258 -2.58 -6.98 3.36
CA ASN A 258 -2.46 -8.24 4.10
C ASN A 258 -2.61 -9.51 3.25
N THR A 259 -3.17 -9.38 2.05
CA THR A 259 -3.46 -10.53 1.17
C THR A 259 -2.34 -10.71 0.15
N PHE A 260 -1.16 -11.13 0.61
CA PHE A 260 0.02 -11.33 -0.22
C PHE A 260 0.22 -12.82 -0.55
N SER A 261 -0.42 -13.30 -1.61
CA SER A 261 -0.25 -14.67 -2.13
C SER A 261 -0.51 -14.76 -3.63
N TYR A 262 0.51 -14.43 -4.44
CA TYR A 262 0.48 -14.49 -5.91
C TYR A 262 0.08 -15.86 -6.46
N LYS A 263 0.19 -16.91 -5.64
CA LYS A 263 -0.18 -18.28 -5.96
C LYS A 263 -1.67 -18.43 -6.31
N TYR A 264 -2.53 -17.50 -5.89
CA TYR A 264 -3.97 -17.58 -6.13
C TYR A 264 -4.45 -16.72 -7.31
N LEU A 265 -3.56 -16.04 -8.03
CA LEU A 265 -4.00 -15.34 -9.24
C LEU A 265 -4.50 -16.39 -10.26
N ASN A 266 -5.65 -16.12 -10.87
CA ASN A 266 -6.27 -17.04 -11.82
C ASN A 266 -6.48 -16.38 -13.18
N SER A 267 -6.00 -16.97 -14.28
CA SER A 267 -6.12 -16.44 -15.64
C SER A 267 -7.36 -16.89 -16.42
N SER A 268 -8.15 -17.82 -15.90
CA SER A 268 -9.25 -18.51 -16.59
C SER A 268 -10.37 -17.58 -17.09
N PHE A 269 -10.52 -16.41 -16.46
CA PHE A 269 -11.54 -15.42 -16.80
C PHE A 269 -11.15 -14.51 -17.98
N ILE A 270 -9.90 -14.57 -18.44
CA ILE A 270 -9.38 -13.64 -19.45
C ILE A 270 -9.75 -14.12 -20.85
N ARG A 271 -10.42 -13.25 -21.61
CA ARG A 271 -10.75 -13.50 -23.01
C ARG A 271 -9.49 -13.55 -23.87
N SER A 272 -9.43 -14.55 -24.73
CA SER A 272 -8.37 -14.72 -25.72
C SER A 272 -8.39 -13.64 -26.80
N GLU A 273 -9.58 -13.13 -27.11
CA GLU A 273 -9.86 -12.11 -28.12
C GLU A 273 -10.44 -10.84 -27.50
#